data_AF-A0A0P6Y3Z2-F1
#
_entry.id   AF-A0A0P6Y3Z2-F1
#
_cell.length_a   1.000
_cell.length_b   1.000
_cell.length_c   1.000
_cell.angle_alpha   90.00
_cell.angle_beta   90.00
_cell.angle_gamma   90.00
#
_symmetry.space_group_name_H-M   'P 1'
#
loop_
_entity.id
_entity.type
_entity.pdbx_description
1 polymer ?
#
loop_
_entity_poly.entity_id
_entity_poly.type
_entity_poly.pdbx_seq_one_letter_code
_entity_poly.pdbx_strand_id
1 'polypeptide(L)' 'MICLTHFKGTPFYLNAELIKSVEATPDTVITLVDESKVMVQETPQEVARRVIEYRRALLAGRYEPHSAGA' A
#
# COMPACT_ATOMS: atom_id res chain seq x y z
N MET A 1 -5.18 5.96 -3.48
CA MET A 1 -4.98 5.36 -2.14
C MET A 1 -5.09 3.85 -2.28
N ILE A 2 -4.19 3.09 -1.66
CA ILE A 2 -4.27 1.63 -1.55
C ILE A 2 -4.66 1.27 -0.12
N CYS A 3 -5.57 0.31 0.04
CA CYS A 3 -5.88 -0.25 1.36
C CYS A 3 -4.76 -1.22 1.75
N LEU A 4 -4.30 -1.14 2.99
CA LEU A 4 -3.30 -2.01 3.59
C LEU A 4 -3.72 -2.32 5.02
N THR A 5 -3.07 -3.29 5.63
CA THR A 5 -3.31 -3.66 7.02
C THR A 5 -2.05 -3.35 7.80
N HIS A 6 -2.15 -2.48 8.81
CA HIS A 6 -1.05 -2.28 9.75
C HIS A 6 -0.62 -3.63 10.30
N PHE A 7 0.65 -3.79 10.64
CA PHE A 7 1.13 -5.02 11.26
C PHE A 7 0.28 -5.45 12.49
N LYS A 8 -0.28 -4.47 13.21
CA LYS A 8 -1.19 -4.66 14.36
C LYS A 8 -2.64 -5.05 14.01
N GLY A 9 -2.97 -5.28 12.74
CA GLY A 9 -4.28 -5.78 12.29
C GLY A 9 -5.31 -4.70 11.92
N THR A 10 -5.00 -3.41 12.10
CA THR A 10 -5.94 -2.33 11.74
C THR A 10 -5.82 -1.99 10.25
N PRO A 11 -6.92 -2.02 9.47
CA PRO A 11 -6.91 -1.58 8.09
C PRO A 11 -6.71 -0.06 8.00
N PHE A 12 -5.98 0.39 6.99
CA PHE A 12 -5.75 1.80 6.73
C PHE A 12 -5.50 2.04 5.24
N TYR A 13 -5.56 3.30 4.84
CA TYR A 13 -5.26 3.72 3.48
C TYR A 13 -3.91 4.42 3.41
N LEU A 14 -3.08 4.00 2.46
CA LEU A 14 -1.82 4.64 2.15
C LEU A 14 -1.86 5.30 0.77
N ASN A 15 -1.28 6.49 0.66
CA ASN A 15 -1.05 7.10 -0.64
C ASN A 15 0.09 6.36 -1.35
N ALA A 16 -0.26 5.65 -2.42
CA ALA A 16 0.69 4.86 -3.21
C ALA A 16 1.79 5.71 -3.86
N GLU A 17 1.54 6.99 -4.14
CA GLU A 17 2.54 7.89 -4.74
C GLU A 17 3.57 8.39 -3.72
N LEU A 18 3.36 8.15 -2.42
CA LEU A 18 4.33 8.47 -1.37
C LEU A 18 5.23 7.27 -1.01
N ILE A 19 5.03 6.12 -1.63
CA ILE A 19 5.85 4.93 -1.38
C ILE A 19 7.20 5.11 -2.07
N LYS A 20 8.28 5.05 -1.29
CA LYS A 20 9.66 5.10 -1.75
C LYS A 20 10.24 3.70 -1.97
N SER A 21 10.11 2.81 -1.00
CA SER A 21 10.54 1.41 -1.09
C SER A 21 9.59 0.46 -0.34
N VAL A 22 9.60 -0.81 -0.72
CA VAL A 22 8.91 -1.89 -0.02
C VAL A 22 9.88 -3.07 0.10
N GLU A 23 10.17 -3.49 1.33
CA GLU A 23 11.21 -4.47 1.64
C GLU A 23 10.67 -5.56 2.58
N ALA A 24 11.21 -6.77 2.48
CA ALA A 24 10.88 -7.88 3.39
C ALA A 24 11.96 -8.00 4.49
N THR A 25 11.61 -7.71 5.75
CA THR A 25 12.49 -7.78 6.91
C THR A 25 11.74 -8.11 8.22
N PRO A 26 11.93 -9.29 8.82
CA PRO A 26 11.15 -10.51 8.48
C PRO A 26 9.68 -10.28 8.03
N ASP A 27 9.08 -9.16 8.42
CA ASP A 27 7.79 -8.64 7.98
C ASP A 27 7.95 -7.57 6.88
N THR A 28 6.87 -7.10 6.25
CA THR A 28 6.97 -6.09 5.19
C THR A 28 7.08 -4.67 5.76
N VAL A 29 8.10 -3.94 5.33
CA VAL A 29 8.31 -2.53 5.65
C VAL A 29 8.14 -1.68 4.40
N ILE A 30 7.26 -0.69 4.49
CA ILE A 30 7.11 0.36 3.48
C ILE A 30 7.84 1.61 3.99
N THR A 31 8.81 2.09 3.22
CA THR A 31 9.46 3.38 3.46
C THR A 31 8.78 4.44 2.58
N LEU A 32 8.39 5.56 3.17
CA LEU A 32 7.80 6.68 2.46
C LEU A 32 8.87 7.67 1.98
N VAL A 33 8.47 8.61 1.11
CA VAL A 33 9.37 9.63 0.55
C VAL A 33 9.99 10.56 1.60
N ASP A 34 9.40 10.65 2.79
CA ASP A 34 9.90 11.41 3.94
C ASP A 34 10.76 10.56 4.90
N GLU A 35 11.18 9.36 4.47
CA GLU A 35 11.91 8.36 5.26
C GLU A 35 11.13 7.73 6.43
N SER A 36 9.86 8.12 6.65
CA SER A 36 9.01 7.45 7.63
C SER A 36 8.70 6.01 7.18
N LYS A 37 8.50 5.12 8.16
CA LYS A 37 8.32 3.69 7.92
C LYS A 37 6.99 3.18 8.44
N VAL A 38 6.35 2.33 7.65
CA VAL A 38 5.09 1.67 8.01
C VAL A 38 5.25 0.17 7.84
N MET A 39 5.00 -0.59 8.91
CA MET A 39 4.96 -2.05 8.87
C MET A 39 3.57 -2.54 8.54
N VAL A 40 3.46 -3.47 7.60
CA VAL A 40 2.19 -3.99 7.07
C VAL A 40 2.18 -5.51 7.03
N GLN A 41 0.99 -6.10 6.98
CA GLN A 41 0.84 -7.56 6.88
C GLN A 41 0.94 -8.07 5.43
N GLU A 42 0.69 -7.19 4.45
CA GLU A 42 0.84 -7.51 3.04
C GLU A 42 2.31 -7.80 2.68
N THR A 43 2.55 -8.78 1.80
CA THR A 43 3.89 -9.02 1.24
C THR A 43 4.31 -7.87 0.30
N PRO A 44 5.61 -7.69 0.00
CA PRO A 44 6.03 -6.68 -0.97
C PRO A 44 5.36 -6.84 -2.35
N GLN A 45 5.11 -8.08 -2.76
CA GLN A 45 4.44 -8.40 -4.02
C GLN A 45 2.97 -7.97 -4.01
N GLU A 46 2.27 -8.17 -2.88
CA GLU A 46 0.88 -7.75 -2.72
C GLU A 46 0.76 -6.21 -2.70
N VAL A 47 1.68 -5.52 -2.01
CA VAL A 47 1.76 -4.05 -2.06
C VAL A 47 1.99 -3.57 -3.50
N ALA A 48 2.95 -4.15 -4.22
CA ALA A 48 3.24 -3.79 -5.60
C ALA A 48 2.04 -4.03 -6.53
N ARG A 49 1.32 -5.14 -6.37
CA ARG A 49 0.10 -5.44 -7.11
C ARG A 49 -0.96 -4.36 -6.90
N ARG A 50 -1.24 -3.99 -5.65
CA ARG A 50 -2.22 -2.95 -5.30
C ARG A 50 -1.84 -1.57 -5.88
N VAL A 51 -0.55 -1.23 -5.88
CA VAL A 51 -0.04 0.00 -6.51
C VAL A 51 -0.28 -0.01 -8.02
N ILE A 52 -0.01 -1.14 -8.69
CA ILE A 52 -0.24 -1.29 -10.13
C ILE A 52 -1.73 -1.17 -10.46
N GLU A 53 -2.61 -1.82 -9.69
CA GLU A 53 -4.06 -1.74 -9.87
C GLU A 53 -4.57 -0.31 -9.69
N TYR A 54 -4.11 0.39 -8.65
CA TYR A 54 -4.38 1.80 -8.44
C TYR A 54 -3.98 2.66 -9.65
N ARG A 55 -2.75 2.51 -10.15
CA ARG A 55 -2.27 3.29 -11.30
C ARG A 55 -3.04 2.97 -12.59
N ARG A 56 -3.38 1.69 -12.83
CA ARG A 56 -4.22 1.28 -13.96
C ARG A 56 -5.61 1.90 -13.87
N ALA A 57 -6.22 1.90 -12.68
CA ALA A 57 -7.54 2.47 -12.46
C ALA A 57 -7.54 3.99 -12.69
N LEU A 58 -6.51 4.70 -12.20
CA LEU A 58 -6.33 6.13 -12.48
C LEU A 58 -6.20 6.42 -13.97
N LEU A 59 -5.34 5.70 -14.69
CA LEU A 59 -5.12 5.88 -16.12
C LEU A 59 -6.37 5.57 -16.95
N ALA A 60 -7.19 4.62 -16.52
CA ALA A 60 -8.45 4.27 -17.16
C ALA A 60 -9.61 5.22 -16.83
N GLY A 61 -9.41 6.20 -15.93
CA GLY A 61 -10.48 7.07 -15.42
C GLY A 61 -11.53 6.33 -14.57
N ARG A 62 -11.16 5.17 -14.01
CA ARG A 62 -12.03 4.28 -13.22
C ARG A 62 -11.53 4.14 -11.78
N TYR A 63 -10.86 5.17 -11.27
CA TYR A 63 -10.36 5.10 -9.90
C TYR A 63 -11.53 5.14 -8.91
N GLU A 64 -11.74 4.01 -8.26
CA GLU A 64 -12.55 3.89 -7.06
C GLU A 64 -11.62 3.56 -5.90
N PRO A 65 -11.69 4.30 -4.77
CA PRO A 65 -10.91 3.94 -3.60
C PRO A 65 -11.31 2.53 -3.16
N HIS A 66 -10.34 1.61 -3.14
CA HIS A 66 -10.54 0.23 -2.68
C HIS A 66 -11.18 0.26 -1.30
N SER A 67 -12.42 -0.19 -1.12
CA SER A 67 -13.05 -0.20 0.20
C SER A 67 -12.17 -0.97 1.20
N ALA A 68 -11.81 -0.33 2.31
CA ALA A 68 -11.28 -1.00 3.48
C ALA A 68 -12.44 -1.86 3.99
N GLY A 69 -12.44 -3.12 3.58
CA GLY A 69 -13.46 -4.07 4.01
C GLY A 69 -13.52 -4.11 5.53
N ALA A 70 -14.75 -4.13 6.04
CA ALA A 70 -15.10 -4.36 7.44
C ALA A 70 -14.56 -5.71 7.95
#